data_AF-A0A954PSC6-F1
#
_entry.id   AF-A0A954PSC6-F1
#
_cell.length_a   1.000
_cell.length_b   1.000
_cell.length_c   1.000
_cell.angle_alpha   90.00
_cell.angle_beta   90.00
_cell.angle_gamma   90.00
#
_symmetry.space_group_name_H-M   'P 1'
#
loop_
_entity.id
_entity.type
_entity.pdbx_description
1 polymer ?
#
loop_
_entity_poly.entity_id
_entity_poly.type
_entity_poly.pdbx_seq_one_letter_code
_entity_poly.pdbx_strand_id
1 'polypeptide(L)'
;WRLEDTTGDGKADKREILVDSFGYTGNAASIHGCFKHPSGRIYWCDGYHGHEFKDKDGNVTSKRKGSYIFSCWPDGSDVRIHCGGGMDNPVEVDFTDEGDIIGTVNILYTRPRIDCLVHWQYGGAYPHREAVLDELKVTGDLLGPIHKFGHVAISGTTRYRSGGMNHNWGDNFFATQFNLGKVVRVELERSGSTYA
;
A
#
# COMPACT_ATOMS: atom_id res chain seq x y z
N TRP A 1 -13.71 -4.80 5.04
CA TRP A 1 -15.06 -5.40 5.01
C TRP A 1 -15.20 -6.23 3.74
N ARG A 2 -15.90 -7.36 3.80
CA ARG A 2 -16.41 -8.08 2.62
C ARG A 2 -17.89 -7.73 2.45
N LEU A 3 -18.23 -7.23 1.27
CA LEU A 3 -19.60 -6.90 0.89
C LEU A 3 -20.03 -7.88 -0.20
N GLU A 4 -21.21 -8.46 -0.06
CA GLU A 4 -21.76 -9.44 -1.00
C GLU A 4 -23.19 -9.02 -1.34
N ASP A 5 -23.50 -8.97 -2.63
CA ASP A 5 -24.84 -8.85 -3.19
C ASP A 5 -25.26 -10.23 -3.69
N THR A 6 -26.12 -10.91 -2.93
CA THR A 6 -26.64 -12.24 -3.25
C THR A 6 -27.82 -12.21 -4.20
N THR A 7 -28.35 -11.02 -4.48
CA THR A 7 -29.58 -10.82 -5.24
C THR A 7 -29.34 -10.26 -6.64
N GLY A 8 -28.17 -9.65 -6.87
CA GLY A 8 -27.79 -9.00 -8.12
C GLY A 8 -28.48 -7.65 -8.36
N ASP A 9 -29.02 -7.01 -7.32
CA ASP A 9 -29.71 -5.72 -7.43
C ASP A 9 -28.75 -4.51 -7.33
N GLY A 10 -27.45 -4.77 -7.19
CA GLY A 10 -26.40 -3.76 -7.05
C GLY A 10 -26.25 -3.24 -5.61
N LYS A 11 -26.94 -3.83 -4.62
CA LYS A 11 -26.83 -3.47 -3.21
C LYS A 11 -26.33 -4.67 -2.42
N ALA A 12 -25.31 -4.45 -1.59
CA ALA A 12 -24.82 -5.50 -0.71
C ALA A 12 -25.83 -5.80 0.42
N ASP A 13 -26.33 -7.02 0.47
CA ASP A 13 -27.21 -7.53 1.54
C ASP A 13 -26.44 -8.22 2.67
N LYS A 14 -25.19 -8.63 2.42
CA LYS A 14 -24.29 -9.13 3.47
C LYS A 14 -23.08 -8.23 3.64
N ARG A 15 -22.66 -8.10 4.90
CA ARG A 15 -21.51 -7.30 5.31
C ARG A 15 -20.74 -8.02 6.42
N GLU A 16 -19.50 -8.37 6.14
CA GLU A 16 -18.61 -9.08 7.07
C GLU A 16 -17.33 -8.28 7.34
N ILE A 17 -16.92 -8.22 8.60
CA ILE A 17 -15.62 -7.65 9.00
C ILE A 17 -14.56 -8.69 8.69
N LEU A 18 -13.55 -8.30 7.91
CA LEU A 18 -12.37 -9.16 7.67
C LEU A 18 -11.24 -8.85 8.65
N VAL A 19 -10.96 -7.56 8.83
CA VAL A 19 -9.93 -7.03 9.74
C VAL A 19 -10.45 -5.71 10.29
N ASP A 20 -10.24 -5.47 11.58
CA ASP A 20 -10.65 -4.25 12.29
C ASP A 20 -9.53 -3.72 13.20
N SER A 21 -9.88 -2.79 14.10
CA SER A 21 -9.00 -2.28 15.16
C SER A 21 -7.80 -1.47 14.67
N PHE A 22 -8.09 -0.55 13.74
CA PHE A 22 -7.18 0.49 13.30
C PHE A 22 -7.34 1.75 14.17
N GLY A 23 -6.22 2.40 14.45
CA GLY A 23 -6.16 3.59 15.29
C GLY A 23 -6.59 4.87 14.57
N TYR A 24 -6.67 5.95 15.35
CA TYR A 24 -6.85 7.31 14.84
C TYR A 24 -6.10 8.27 15.77
N THR A 25 -5.20 9.05 15.20
CA THR A 25 -4.30 9.97 15.94
C THR A 25 -4.61 11.45 15.67
N GLY A 26 -5.68 11.75 14.93
CA GLY A 26 -5.92 13.07 14.35
C GLY A 26 -5.19 13.29 13.02
N ASN A 27 -4.29 12.38 12.64
CA ASN A 27 -3.76 12.29 11.28
C ASN A 27 -4.86 11.81 10.33
N ALA A 28 -4.98 12.45 9.16
CA ALA A 28 -5.94 12.09 8.12
C ALA A 28 -5.40 11.05 7.12
N ALA A 29 -4.16 10.56 7.31
CA ALA A 29 -3.71 9.31 6.70
C ALA A 29 -4.71 8.19 7.03
N SER A 30 -4.89 7.24 6.11
CA SER A 30 -6.02 6.30 6.20
C SER A 30 -5.65 4.91 5.68
N ILE A 31 -6.66 4.04 5.71
CA ILE A 31 -6.59 2.67 5.20
C ILE A 31 -7.10 2.68 3.77
N HIS A 32 -6.33 2.10 2.85
CA HIS A 32 -6.67 2.08 1.43
C HIS A 32 -6.62 0.66 0.85
N GLY A 33 -7.55 0.39 -0.06
CA GLY A 33 -7.73 -0.91 -0.70
C GLY A 33 -9.13 -1.47 -0.49
N CYS A 34 -9.34 -2.78 -0.61
CA CYS A 34 -8.34 -3.83 -0.80
C CYS A 34 -7.89 -4.03 -2.25
N PHE A 35 -6.69 -4.57 -2.44
CA PHE A 35 -6.07 -4.87 -3.72
C PHE A 35 -5.80 -6.37 -3.84
N LYS A 36 -6.21 -7.01 -4.94
CA LYS A 36 -6.05 -8.46 -5.13
C LYS A 36 -4.70 -8.77 -5.77
N HIS A 37 -3.84 -9.46 -5.05
CA HIS A 37 -2.51 -9.88 -5.53
C HIS A 37 -2.60 -11.19 -6.34
N PRO A 38 -1.71 -11.45 -7.32
CA PRO A 38 -1.66 -12.70 -8.08
C PRO A 38 -1.58 -13.98 -7.24
N SER A 39 -1.02 -13.90 -6.03
CA SER A 39 -0.98 -15.00 -5.05
C SER A 39 -2.34 -15.37 -4.45
N GLY A 40 -3.40 -14.61 -4.75
CA GLY A 40 -4.75 -14.80 -4.21
C GLY A 40 -5.01 -14.12 -2.87
N ARG A 41 -4.00 -13.53 -2.23
CA ARG A 41 -4.17 -12.70 -1.03
C ARG A 41 -4.75 -11.33 -1.39
N ILE A 42 -5.46 -10.74 -0.43
CA ILE A 42 -5.82 -9.32 -0.48
C ILE A 42 -4.76 -8.51 0.26
N TYR A 43 -4.42 -7.34 -0.28
CA TYR A 43 -3.49 -6.38 0.31
C TYR A 43 -4.19 -5.06 0.59
N TRP A 44 -3.70 -4.31 1.57
CA TRP A 44 -4.14 -2.95 1.84
C TRP A 44 -2.99 -2.11 2.40
N CYS A 45 -3.13 -0.80 2.24
CA CYS A 45 -2.21 0.18 2.79
C CYS A 45 -2.81 0.73 4.09
N ASP A 46 -1.97 0.93 5.10
CA ASP A 46 -2.33 1.54 6.36
C ASP A 46 -1.41 2.73 6.66
N GLY A 47 -2.01 3.86 6.99
CA GLY A 47 -1.31 5.11 7.27
C GLY A 47 -0.79 5.21 8.70
N TYR A 48 -0.10 6.33 9.00
CA TYR A 48 0.48 6.56 10.32
C TYR A 48 -0.59 6.96 11.35
N HIS A 49 -1.30 5.96 11.85
CA HIS A 49 -2.26 6.08 12.97
C HIS A 49 -2.29 4.86 13.90
N GLY A 50 -1.51 3.82 13.57
CA GLY A 50 -1.35 2.61 14.36
C GLY A 50 -2.52 1.64 14.26
N HIS A 51 -2.30 0.43 14.78
CA HIS A 51 -3.26 -0.68 14.77
C HIS A 51 -3.06 -1.59 15.99
N GLU A 52 -4.09 -2.36 16.34
CA GLU A 52 -4.03 -3.46 17.32
C GLU A 52 -4.88 -4.64 16.84
N PHE A 53 -4.25 -5.64 16.24
CA PHE A 53 -4.94 -6.86 15.81
C PHE A 53 -4.94 -7.92 16.90
N LYS A 54 -6.05 -8.65 16.97
CA LYS A 54 -6.27 -9.75 17.92
C LYS A 54 -6.70 -11.01 17.21
N ASP A 55 -6.34 -12.16 17.76
CA ASP A 55 -6.92 -13.44 17.35
C ASP A 55 -8.32 -13.63 17.94
N LYS A 56 -8.95 -14.79 17.62
CA LYS A 56 -10.29 -15.13 18.08
C LYS A 56 -10.38 -15.34 19.60
N ASP A 57 -9.25 -15.65 20.25
CA ASP A 57 -9.15 -15.83 21.70
C ASP A 57 -8.88 -14.49 22.42
N GLY A 58 -8.70 -13.39 21.66
CA GLY A 58 -8.48 -12.04 22.17
C GLY A 58 -7.00 -11.69 22.41
N ASN A 59 -6.06 -12.58 22.06
CA ASN A 59 -4.64 -12.30 22.22
C ASN A 59 -4.18 -11.31 21.15
N VAL A 60 -3.34 -10.35 21.54
CA VAL A 60 -2.76 -9.37 20.59
C VAL A 60 -1.75 -10.09 19.69
N THR A 61 -2.03 -10.12 18.39
CA THR A 61 -1.15 -10.69 17.37
C THR A 61 -0.24 -9.64 16.73
N SER A 62 -0.67 -8.38 16.71
CA SER A 62 0.12 -7.25 16.21
C SER A 62 -0.35 -5.94 16.83
N LYS A 63 0.57 -5.11 17.32
CA LYS A 63 0.27 -3.76 17.80
C LYS A 63 1.44 -2.84 17.50
N ARG A 64 1.23 -1.84 16.64
CA ARG A 64 2.29 -0.96 16.14
C ARG A 64 1.74 0.44 15.83
N LYS A 65 2.64 1.40 15.62
CA LYS A 65 2.30 2.81 15.34
C LYS A 65 2.60 3.22 13.90
N GLY A 66 3.53 2.53 13.25
CA GLY A 66 3.96 2.82 11.88
C GLY A 66 2.88 2.72 10.81
N SER A 67 3.29 3.04 9.58
CA SER A 67 2.52 2.74 8.38
C SER A 67 2.97 1.39 7.83
N TYR A 68 2.03 0.63 7.28
CA TYR A 68 2.28 -0.75 6.86
C TYR A 68 1.53 -1.09 5.59
N ILE A 69 2.13 -1.98 4.80
CA ILE A 69 1.41 -2.75 3.79
C ILE A 69 1.10 -4.10 4.41
N PHE A 70 -0.17 -4.47 4.43
CA PHE A 70 -0.64 -5.71 5.01
C PHE A 70 -1.20 -6.64 3.95
N SER A 71 -1.36 -7.92 4.31
CA SER A 71 -2.13 -8.87 3.52
C SER A 71 -2.87 -9.88 4.39
N CYS A 72 -3.94 -10.46 3.86
CA CYS A 72 -4.62 -11.62 4.43
C CYS A 72 -5.27 -12.45 3.31
N TRP A 73 -5.81 -13.62 3.66
CA TRP A 73 -6.66 -14.36 2.73
C TRP A 73 -8.00 -13.64 2.52
N PRO A 74 -8.71 -13.89 1.40
CA PRO A 74 -10.01 -13.25 1.14
C PRO A 74 -11.10 -13.49 2.18
N ASP A 75 -10.93 -14.49 3.06
CA ASP A 75 -11.79 -14.77 4.21
C ASP A 75 -11.36 -14.03 5.50
N GLY A 76 -10.33 -13.19 5.44
CA GLY A 76 -9.81 -12.42 6.58
C GLY A 76 -8.79 -13.17 7.43
N SER A 77 -8.53 -14.46 7.16
CA SER A 77 -7.57 -15.25 7.93
C SER A 77 -6.10 -14.91 7.59
N ASP A 78 -5.19 -15.23 8.50
CA ASP A 78 -3.73 -15.10 8.30
C ASP A 78 -3.30 -13.65 7.96
N VAL A 79 -3.69 -12.69 8.80
CA VAL A 79 -3.24 -11.30 8.67
C VAL A 79 -1.73 -11.19 8.87
N ARG A 80 -1.02 -10.61 7.89
CA ARG A 80 0.43 -10.45 7.88
C ARG A 80 0.84 -9.03 7.51
N ILE A 81 1.93 -8.58 8.12
CA ILE A 81 2.67 -7.40 7.66
C ILE A 81 3.55 -7.85 6.49
N HIS A 82 3.40 -7.20 5.33
CA HIS A 82 4.30 -7.37 4.19
C HIS A 82 5.56 -6.53 4.36
N CYS A 83 5.38 -5.23 4.62
CA CYS A 83 6.46 -4.28 4.87
C CYS A 83 5.93 -3.07 5.65
N GLY A 84 6.81 -2.18 6.11
CA GLY A 84 6.36 -0.98 6.80
C GLY A 84 7.46 0.01 7.09
N GLY A 85 7.11 1.08 7.79
CA GLY A 85 8.08 2.14 8.06
C GLY A 85 7.46 3.39 8.64
N GLY A 86 8.29 4.40 8.75
CA GLY A 86 7.90 5.69 9.34
C GLY A 86 7.11 6.60 8.40
N MET A 87 6.91 6.20 7.13
CA MET A 87 6.22 6.98 6.10
C MET A 87 4.80 7.33 6.52
N ASP A 88 4.20 8.35 5.90
CA ASP A 88 2.93 8.86 6.39
C ASP A 88 1.68 8.14 5.86
N ASN A 89 1.51 8.04 4.55
CA ASN A 89 0.26 7.54 3.97
C ASN A 89 0.52 6.80 2.64
N PRO A 90 0.85 5.49 2.67
CA PRO A 90 0.75 4.65 1.49
C PRO A 90 -0.71 4.60 1.03
N VAL A 91 -0.97 4.76 -0.27
CA VAL A 91 -2.33 4.97 -0.80
C VAL A 91 -2.81 3.84 -1.69
N GLU A 92 -2.05 3.46 -2.70
CA GLU A 92 -2.51 2.45 -3.65
C GLU A 92 -1.35 1.59 -4.10
N VAL A 93 -1.63 0.31 -4.33
CA VAL A 93 -0.67 -0.64 -4.88
C VAL A 93 -1.30 -1.38 -6.06
N ASP A 94 -0.45 -1.72 -7.04
CA ASP A 94 -0.78 -2.69 -8.08
C ASP A 94 0.45 -3.60 -8.30
N PHE A 95 0.23 -4.70 -9.01
CA PHE A 95 1.13 -5.85 -8.99
C PHE A 95 1.69 -6.18 -10.37
N THR A 96 2.99 -6.50 -10.42
CA THR A 96 3.58 -7.16 -11.60
C THR A 96 3.11 -8.62 -11.67
N ASP A 97 3.37 -9.31 -12.77
CA ASP A 97 2.97 -10.72 -12.92
C ASP A 97 3.82 -11.64 -12.03
N GLU A 98 5.05 -11.21 -11.73
CA GLU A 98 5.93 -11.87 -10.75
C GLU A 98 5.48 -11.63 -9.30
N GLY A 99 4.52 -10.72 -9.07
CA GLY A 99 4.02 -10.37 -7.74
C GLY A 99 4.80 -9.26 -7.04
N ASP A 100 5.60 -8.48 -7.76
CA ASP A 100 6.18 -7.27 -7.18
C ASP A 100 5.08 -6.26 -6.87
N ILE A 101 5.17 -5.62 -5.70
CA ILE A 101 4.16 -4.67 -5.22
C ILE A 101 4.67 -3.26 -5.47
N ILE A 102 4.08 -2.57 -6.43
CA ILE A 102 4.43 -1.19 -6.77
C ILE A 102 3.31 -0.28 -6.33
N GLY A 103 3.63 0.77 -5.58
CA GLY A 103 2.60 1.62 -5.01
C GLY A 103 3.03 3.03 -4.67
N THR A 104 2.03 3.84 -4.37
CA THR A 104 2.19 5.25 -4.10
C THR A 104 2.17 5.54 -2.62
N VAL A 105 2.94 6.55 -2.21
CA VAL A 105 2.95 7.03 -0.82
C VAL A 105 3.05 8.55 -0.80
N ASN A 106 2.23 9.15 0.05
CA ASN A 106 2.39 10.56 0.41
C ASN A 106 3.38 10.67 1.56
N ILE A 107 4.28 11.64 1.45
CA ILE A 107 5.25 12.00 2.51
C ILE A 107 6.12 10.79 2.92
N LEU A 108 6.92 10.29 1.97
CA LEU A 108 8.03 9.38 2.28
C LEU A 108 9.20 10.15 2.94
N TYR A 109 9.34 11.43 2.59
CA TYR A 109 10.28 12.38 3.18
C TYR A 109 9.57 13.69 3.49
N THR A 110 10.06 14.49 4.46
CA THR A 110 9.50 15.82 4.80
C THR A 110 10.44 17.00 4.56
N ARG A 111 11.74 16.76 4.37
CA ARG A 111 12.74 17.82 4.13
C ARG A 111 13.68 17.43 2.98
N PRO A 112 13.30 17.67 1.72
CA PRO A 112 12.02 18.23 1.26
C PRO A 112 10.85 17.24 1.40
N ARG A 113 9.61 17.74 1.35
CA ARG A 113 8.41 16.88 1.29
C ARG A 113 8.34 16.19 -0.06
N ILE A 114 8.34 14.86 -0.06
CA ILE A 114 8.30 14.05 -1.29
C ILE A 114 7.22 12.97 -1.19
N ASP A 115 6.33 12.99 -2.16
CA ASP A 115 5.42 11.91 -2.51
C ASP A 115 6.06 11.06 -3.62
N CYS A 116 5.89 9.74 -3.54
CA CYS A 116 6.71 8.79 -4.29
C CYS A 116 5.91 7.65 -4.91
N LEU A 117 6.53 7.03 -5.92
CA LEU A 117 6.30 5.63 -6.26
C LEU A 117 7.37 4.77 -5.56
N VAL A 118 6.98 3.63 -5.03
CA VAL A 118 7.82 2.73 -4.24
C VAL A 118 7.60 1.29 -4.68
N HIS A 119 8.69 0.52 -4.73
CA HIS A 119 8.62 -0.93 -4.74
C HIS A 119 8.59 -1.43 -3.30
N TRP A 120 7.43 -1.94 -2.87
CA TRP A 120 7.16 -2.44 -1.52
C TRP A 120 7.70 -3.87 -1.34
N GLN A 121 8.96 -3.97 -0.94
CA GLN A 121 9.66 -5.24 -0.79
C GLN A 121 9.29 -5.92 0.53
N TYR A 122 9.17 -7.25 0.49
CA TYR A 122 8.86 -8.05 1.67
C TYR A 122 9.88 -7.84 2.79
N GLY A 123 9.39 -7.57 4.00
CA GLY A 123 10.22 -7.22 5.17
C GLY A 123 10.88 -5.85 5.09
N GLY A 124 10.61 -5.06 4.05
CA GLY A 124 11.22 -3.76 3.83
C GLY A 124 10.90 -2.75 4.93
N ALA A 125 11.91 -1.98 5.32
CA ALA A 125 11.81 -0.87 6.25
C ALA A 125 11.95 0.46 5.49
N TYR A 126 10.97 1.34 5.64
CA TYR A 126 10.90 2.61 4.91
C TYR A 126 11.03 3.82 5.84
N PRO A 127 11.63 4.93 5.37
CA PRO A 127 11.82 6.11 6.19
C PRO A 127 10.49 6.76 6.56
N HIS A 128 10.50 7.41 7.71
CA HIS A 128 10.38 8.86 7.82
C HIS A 128 10.47 9.24 9.31
N ARG A 129 9.65 8.57 10.13
CA ARG A 129 9.66 8.66 11.59
C ARG A 129 10.57 7.58 12.20
N GLU A 130 11.67 8.00 12.80
CA GLU A 130 12.66 7.09 13.40
C GLU A 130 12.08 6.23 14.53
N ALA A 131 11.16 6.76 15.33
CA ALA A 131 10.53 6.02 16.42
C ALA A 131 9.73 4.78 15.96
N VAL A 132 9.37 4.69 14.67
CA VAL A 132 8.72 3.49 14.10
C VAL A 132 9.74 2.40 13.77
N LEU A 133 11.01 2.76 13.58
CA LEU A 133 12.05 1.80 13.20
C LEU A 133 12.34 0.81 14.33
N ASP A 134 12.10 1.20 15.59
CA ASP A 134 12.18 0.31 16.76
C ASP A 134 11.14 -0.83 16.72
N GLU A 135 10.08 -0.69 15.91
CA GLU A 135 9.08 -1.74 15.69
C GLU A 135 9.57 -2.77 14.66
N LEU A 136 10.55 -2.43 13.82
CA LEU A 136 10.98 -3.19 12.65
C LEU A 136 12.35 -3.85 12.88
N LYS A 137 12.57 -5.02 12.27
CA LYS A 137 13.91 -5.61 12.18
C LYS A 137 14.63 -5.00 10.98
N VAL A 138 15.48 -4.00 11.23
CA VAL A 138 16.28 -3.34 10.19
C VAL A 138 17.66 -3.98 10.12
N THR A 139 18.02 -4.59 8.98
CA THR A 139 19.29 -5.31 8.77
C THR A 139 20.21 -4.65 7.74
N GLY A 140 19.87 -3.45 7.27
CA GLY A 140 20.59 -2.69 6.26
C GLY A 140 20.00 -1.30 6.11
N ASP A 141 20.26 -0.66 4.96
CA ASP A 141 19.72 0.67 4.67
C ASP A 141 18.19 0.67 4.56
N LEU A 142 17.57 1.80 4.90
CA LEU A 142 16.14 2.01 4.66
C LEU A 142 15.87 2.07 3.16
N LEU A 143 14.80 1.40 2.72
CA LEU A 143 14.42 1.36 1.32
C LEU A 143 13.84 2.70 0.87
N GLY A 144 14.22 3.11 -0.34
CA GLY A 144 13.85 4.39 -0.93
C GLY A 144 12.76 4.29 -2.01
N PRO A 145 12.39 5.43 -2.60
CA PRO A 145 11.47 5.46 -3.71
C PRO A 145 12.13 4.97 -5.00
N ILE A 146 11.33 4.38 -5.89
CA ILE A 146 11.73 4.15 -7.27
C ILE A 146 11.53 5.41 -8.12
N HIS A 147 10.54 6.24 -7.79
CA HIS A 147 10.35 7.55 -8.43
C HIS A 147 9.87 8.60 -7.43
N LYS A 148 10.37 9.84 -7.55
CA LYS A 148 10.01 10.99 -6.71
C LYS A 148 9.19 11.99 -7.52
N PHE A 149 7.97 12.30 -7.07
CA PHE A 149 7.11 13.26 -7.77
C PHE A 149 7.18 14.68 -7.19
N GLY A 150 7.85 14.88 -6.06
CA GLY A 150 7.75 16.13 -5.29
C GLY A 150 6.50 16.12 -4.41
N HIS A 151 5.98 17.29 -4.07
CA HIS A 151 4.75 17.40 -3.27
C HIS A 151 3.54 17.59 -4.19
N VAL A 152 2.88 16.49 -4.53
CA VAL A 152 1.82 16.44 -5.56
C VAL A 152 0.51 15.84 -5.07
N ALA A 153 0.46 15.38 -3.82
CA ALA A 153 -0.66 14.62 -3.27
C ALA A 153 -0.99 13.42 -4.17
N ILE A 154 -0.04 12.49 -4.28
CA ILE A 154 -0.22 11.32 -5.13
C ILE A 154 -1.38 10.46 -4.62
N SER A 155 -2.37 10.21 -5.46
CA SER A 155 -3.69 9.75 -5.01
C SER A 155 -4.05 8.34 -5.46
N GLY A 156 -3.26 7.74 -6.34
CA GLY A 156 -3.55 6.40 -6.82
C GLY A 156 -2.60 5.92 -7.91
N THR A 157 -2.63 4.62 -8.17
CA THR A 157 -1.82 3.99 -9.22
C THR A 157 -2.49 2.75 -9.81
N THR A 158 -2.23 2.47 -11.08
CA THR A 158 -2.65 1.21 -11.71
C THR A 158 -1.66 0.77 -12.79
N ARG A 159 -1.41 -0.54 -12.88
CA ARG A 159 -0.68 -1.17 -13.97
C ARG A 159 -1.61 -1.38 -15.15
N TYR A 160 -1.16 -0.92 -16.30
CA TYR A 160 -1.90 -1.01 -17.54
C TYR A 160 -1.67 -2.34 -18.25
N ARG A 161 -2.77 -3.06 -18.51
CA ARG A 161 -2.74 -4.43 -19.03
C ARG A 161 -3.50 -4.62 -20.35
N SER A 162 -4.41 -3.70 -20.71
CA SER A 162 -5.38 -3.95 -21.78
C SER A 162 -4.86 -3.78 -23.20
N GLY A 163 -3.81 -2.97 -23.41
CA GLY A 163 -3.33 -2.61 -24.75
C GLY A 163 -4.26 -1.67 -25.54
N GLY A 164 -5.44 -1.32 -25.02
CA GLY A 164 -6.46 -0.54 -25.73
C GLY A 164 -6.12 0.94 -26.00
N MET A 165 -5.36 1.61 -25.12
CA MET A 165 -4.85 2.98 -25.37
C MET A 165 -3.61 2.96 -26.29
N ASN A 166 -2.70 2.03 -26.02
CA ASN A 166 -1.50 1.76 -26.80
C ASN A 166 -0.99 0.36 -26.47
N HIS A 167 -0.65 -0.44 -27.47
CA HIS A 167 -0.15 -1.81 -27.27
C HIS A 167 1.29 -1.84 -26.72
N ASN A 168 2.08 -0.80 -26.97
CA ASN A 168 3.45 -0.67 -26.47
C ASN A 168 3.51 -0.20 -25.01
N TRP A 169 2.36 0.08 -24.39
CA TRP A 169 2.32 0.53 -22.99
C TRP A 169 2.10 -0.58 -21.99
N GLY A 170 2.06 -1.85 -22.43
CA GLY A 170 1.95 -2.99 -21.53
C GLY A 170 2.92 -2.86 -20.35
N ASP A 171 2.41 -3.11 -19.14
CA ASP A 171 3.14 -3.11 -17.89
C ASP A 171 3.61 -1.76 -17.35
N ASN A 172 3.33 -0.68 -18.06
CA ASN A 172 3.48 0.65 -17.51
C ASN A 172 2.46 0.91 -16.39
N PHE A 173 2.85 1.79 -15.49
CA PHE A 173 1.99 2.28 -14.42
C PHE A 173 1.43 3.66 -14.78
N PHE A 174 0.22 3.94 -14.33
CA PHE A 174 -0.35 5.27 -14.35
C PHE A 174 -0.54 5.73 -12.92
N ALA A 175 0.02 6.89 -12.56
CA ALA A 175 -0.16 7.49 -11.25
C ALA A 175 -0.95 8.80 -11.34
N THR A 176 -1.82 9.03 -10.36
CA THR A 176 -2.65 10.24 -10.29
C THR A 176 -2.08 11.24 -9.29
N GLN A 177 -2.01 12.50 -9.68
CA GLN A 177 -1.48 13.60 -8.87
C GLN A 177 -2.61 14.59 -8.57
N PHE A 178 -3.15 14.54 -7.36
CA PHE A 178 -4.33 15.32 -6.99
C PHE A 178 -4.09 16.82 -7.08
N ASN A 179 -2.99 17.33 -6.49
CA ASN A 179 -2.72 18.77 -6.45
C ASN A 179 -2.46 19.37 -7.84
N LEU A 180 -1.93 18.56 -8.77
CA LEU A 180 -1.61 19.02 -10.11
C LEU A 180 -2.69 18.72 -11.14
N GLY A 181 -3.72 17.92 -10.79
CA GLY A 181 -4.77 17.49 -11.71
C GLY A 181 -4.23 16.69 -12.89
N LYS A 182 -3.21 15.85 -12.66
CA LYS A 182 -2.51 15.11 -13.73
C LYS A 182 -2.58 13.61 -13.52
N VAL A 183 -2.55 12.90 -14.65
CA VAL A 183 -2.18 11.49 -14.72
C VAL A 183 -0.84 11.41 -15.42
N VAL A 184 0.10 10.69 -14.83
CA VAL A 184 1.44 10.47 -15.41
C VAL A 184 1.62 9.00 -15.72
N ARG A 185 2.21 8.70 -16.88
CA ARG A 185 2.68 7.36 -17.23
C ARG A 185 4.08 7.17 -16.65
N VAL A 186 4.27 6.07 -15.94
CA VAL A 186 5.55 5.64 -15.38
C VAL A 186 5.94 4.34 -16.05
N GLU A 187 7.11 4.33 -16.66
CA GLU A 187 7.73 3.16 -17.28
C GLU A 187 8.78 2.65 -16.30
N LEU A 188 8.71 1.36 -15.97
CA LEU A 188 9.59 0.75 -14.97
C LEU A 188 10.75 0.05 -15.67
N GLU A 189 11.97 0.39 -15.28
CA GLU A 189 13.16 -0.34 -15.72
C GLU A 189 13.75 -1.14 -14.55
N ARG A 190 14.05 -2.42 -14.75
CA ARG A 190 14.69 -3.23 -13.70
C ARG A 190 16.09 -2.67 -13.39
N SER A 191 16.37 -2.45 -12.12
CA SER A 191 17.64 -1.94 -11.61
C SER A 191 18.05 -2.71 -10.35
N GLY A 192 19.01 -3.62 -10.50
CA GLY A 192 19.41 -4.53 -9.41
C GLY A 192 18.22 -5.37 -8.92
N SER A 193 17.90 -5.28 -7.64
CA SER A 193 16.75 -5.95 -7.01
C SER A 193 15.48 -5.09 -6.95
N THR A 194 15.44 -3.97 -7.66
CA THR A 194 14.31 -3.04 -7.68
C THR A 194 14.09 -2.45 -9.09
N TYR A 195 13.38 -1.34 -9.17
CA TYR A 195 13.09 -0.59 -10.39
C TYR A 195 13.67 0.84 -10.30
N ALA A 196 13.92 1.43 -11.47
CA ALA A 196 14.23 2.85 -11.68
C ALA A 196 13.15 3.51 -12.55
#